data_AF-A0A432G2T5-F1
#
_entry.id   AF-A0A432G2T5-F1
#
_cell.length_a   1.000
_cell.length_b   1.000
_cell.length_c   1.000
_cell.angle_alpha   90.00
_cell.angle_beta   90.00
_cell.angle_gamma   90.00
#
_symmetry.space_group_name_H-M   'P 1'
#
loop_
_entity.id
_entity.type
_entity.pdbx_description
1 polymer ?
#
loop_
_entity_poly.entity_id
_entity_poly.type
_entity_poly.pdbx_seq_one_letter_code
_entity_poly.pdbx_strand_id
1 'polypeptide(L)' 'MAQPLIIRRLGLRDYGETWQAMRRFTDERRPGTPSEIWLLEHSPVFTQGQAGRAEHILAPGNIPVVQSDRGG' A
#
# COMPACT_ATOMS: atom_id res chain seq x y z
N MET A 1 -4.48 2.58 28.57
CA MET A 1 -5.43 3.44 27.82
C MET A 1 -5.21 3.19 26.34
N ALA A 2 -6.27 2.96 25.56
CA ALA A 2 -6.13 2.81 24.11
C ALA A 2 -5.70 4.15 23.49
N GLN A 3 -4.71 4.13 22.60
CA GLN A 3 -4.27 5.35 21.91
C GLN A 3 -5.27 5.75 20.82
N PRO A 4 -5.45 7.06 20.59
CA PRO A 4 -6.38 7.54 19.58
C PRO A 4 -5.94 7.09 18.18
N LEU A 5 -6.90 6.71 17.35
CA LEU A 5 -6.68 6.35 15.95
C LEU A 5 -6.35 7.62 15.14
N ILE A 6 -5.27 7.59 14.37
CA ILE A 6 -4.89 8.70 13.48
C ILE A 6 -5.44 8.44 12.08
N ILE A 7 -6.16 9.40 11.51
CA ILE A 7 -6.64 9.35 10.13
C ILE A 7 -5.81 10.29 9.27
N ARG A 8 -5.07 9.74 8.30
CA ARG A 8 -4.30 10.52 7.32
C ARG A 8 -5.07 10.63 6.01
N ARG A 9 -5.21 11.84 5.48
CA ARG A 9 -5.76 12.11 4.16
C ARG A 9 -4.62 12.60 3.27
N LEU A 10 -4.10 11.74 2.40
CA LEU A 10 -2.84 11.97 1.69
C LEU A 10 -3.02 12.48 0.26
N GLY A 11 -4.24 12.40 -0.30
CA GLY A 11 -4.54 12.79 -1.68
C GLY A 11 -3.99 11.78 -2.70
N LEU A 12 -3.60 12.26 -3.88
CA LEU A 12 -2.96 11.42 -4.90
C LEU A 12 -1.50 11.10 -4.52
N ARG A 13 -1.11 9.82 -4.55
CA ARG A 13 0.24 9.36 -4.23
C ARG A 13 0.72 8.28 -5.17
N ASP A 14 2.05 8.15 -5.31
CA ASP A 14 2.65 6.99 -5.96
C ASP A 14 2.40 5.71 -5.14
N TYR A 15 2.14 4.60 -5.81
CA TYR A 15 1.85 3.33 -5.15
C TYR A 15 3.09 2.75 -4.46
N GLY A 16 4.23 2.74 -5.15
CA GLY A 16 5.46 2.15 -4.64
C GLY A 16 5.97 2.87 -3.41
N GLU A 17 6.03 4.20 -3.46
CA GLU A 17 6.44 5.04 -2.33
C GLU A 17 5.50 4.88 -1.12
N THR A 18 4.18 4.91 -1.37
CA THR A 18 3.19 4.77 -0.30
C THR A 18 3.26 3.38 0.34
N TRP A 19 3.37 2.32 -0.46
CA TRP A 19 3.50 0.96 0.05
C TRP A 19 4.77 0.79 0.88
N GLN A 20 5.91 1.30 0.43
CA GLN A 20 7.15 1.27 1.20
C GLN A 20 7.02 2.04 2.52
N ALA A 21 6.37 3.21 2.50
CA ALA A 21 6.12 3.99 3.71
C ALA A 21 5.20 3.24 4.70
N MET A 22 4.17 2.54 4.22
CA MET A 22 3.29 1.71 5.06
C MET A 22 4.04 0.53 5.69
N ARG A 23 4.92 -0.14 4.92
CA ARG A 23 5.77 -1.22 5.45
C ARG A 23 6.73 -0.70 6.50
N ARG A 24 7.48 0.36 6.18
CA ARG A 24 8.39 1.01 7.12
C ARG A 24 7.69 1.46 8.40
N PHE A 25 6.52 2.09 8.29
CA PHE A 25 5.71 2.47 9.45
C PHE A 25 5.42 1.26 10.34
N THR A 26 5.07 0.12 9.74
CA THR A 26 4.74 -1.12 10.43
C THR A 26 5.97 -1.77 11.08
N ASP A 27 7.09 -1.81 10.37
CA ASP A 27 8.36 -2.41 10.83
C ASP A 27 8.98 -1.60 11.98
N GLU A 28 8.82 -0.27 11.97
CA GLU A 28 9.37 0.63 12.97
C GLU A 28 8.44 0.86 14.19
N ARG A 29 7.26 0.22 14.25
CA ARG A 29 6.32 0.42 15.37
C ARG A 29 6.93 -0.02 16.70
N ARG A 30 6.69 0.78 17.73
CA ARG A 30 7.06 0.49 19.12
C ARG A 30 5.80 0.34 19.98
N PRO A 31 5.92 -0.22 21.20
CA PRO A 31 4.83 -0.16 22.16
C PRO A 31 4.37 1.28 22.36
N GLY A 32 3.08 1.54 22.12
CA GLY A 32 2.52 2.89 22.16
C GLY A 32 2.72 3.71 20.88
N THR A 33 2.98 3.10 19.73
CA THR A 33 2.78 3.76 18.44
C THR A 33 1.28 3.71 18.06
N PRO A 34 0.59 4.85 17.93
CA PRO A 34 -0.83 4.87 17.55
C PRO A 34 -1.06 4.16 16.22
N SER A 35 -2.23 3.53 16.06
CA SER A 35 -2.63 2.98 14.77
C SER A 35 -3.05 4.09 13.82
N GLU A 36 -2.87 3.85 12.52
CA GLU A 36 -3.19 4.83 11.49
C GLU A 36 -4.06 4.23 10.38
N ILE A 37 -4.96 5.03 9.82
CA ILE A 37 -5.67 4.74 8.56
C ILE A 37 -5.24 5.78 7.54
N TRP A 38 -4.79 5.32 6.38
CA TRP A 38 -4.30 6.17 5.29
C TRP A 38 -5.33 6.18 4.16
N LEU A 39 -5.90 7.35 3.87
CA LEU A 39 -6.90 7.58 2.83
C LEU A 39 -6.25 8.36 1.69
N LEU A 40 -6.24 7.78 0.50
CA LEU A 40 -5.50 8.30 -0.66
C LEU A 40 -6.00 7.68 -1.96
N GLU A 41 -5.48 8.21 -3.07
CA GLU A 41 -5.69 7.70 -4.43
C GLU A 41 -4.33 7.46 -5.09
N HIS A 42 -4.27 6.59 -6.08
CA HIS A 42 -3.06 6.33 -6.87
C HIS A 42 -3.26 6.68 -8.34
N SER A 43 -2.17 7.05 -9.01
CA SER A 43 -2.14 7.00 -10.48
C SER A 43 -2.40 5.55 -10.96
N PRO A 44 -2.83 5.35 -12.22
CA PRO A 44 -3.12 4.00 -12.72
C PRO A 44 -1.97 3.03 -12.45
N VAL A 45 -2.27 1.92 -11.80
CA VAL A 45 -1.31 0.88 -11.43
C VAL A 45 -2.03 -0.47 -11.32
N PHE A 46 -1.41 -1.52 -11.85
CA PHE A 46 -1.78 -2.89 -11.54
C PHE A 46 -0.94 -3.37 -10.36
N THR A 47 -1.57 -3.98 -9.37
CA THR A 47 -0.86 -4.56 -8.22
C THR A 47 -1.16 -6.05 -8.17
N GLN A 48 -0.11 -6.86 -8.05
CA GLN A 48 -0.22 -8.30 -8.00
C GLN A 48 0.15 -8.77 -6.60
N GLY A 49 -0.79 -9.43 -5.93
CA GLY A 49 -0.56 -10.02 -4.61
C GLY A 49 0.19 -11.35 -4.70
N GLN A 50 0.44 -11.95 -3.54
CA GLN A 50 1.23 -13.18 -3.43
C GLN A 50 0.67 -14.38 -4.19
N ALA A 51 -0.66 -14.45 -4.39
CA ALA A 51 -1.29 -15.55 -5.13
C ALA A 51 -1.49 -15.21 -6.61
N GLY A 52 -1.28 -13.95 -7.00
CA GLY A 52 -1.34 -13.53 -8.38
C GLY A 52 -0.20 -14.15 -9.19
N ARG A 53 -0.52 -14.68 -10.37
CA ARG A 53 0.47 -15.09 -11.37
C ARG A 53 0.57 -14.04 -12.46
N ALA A 54 1.79 -13.80 -12.97
CA ALA A 54 2.04 -12.77 -13.97
C ALA A 54 1.24 -12.97 -15.27
N GLU A 55 0.92 -14.23 -15.58
CA GLU A 55 0.08 -14.65 -16.72
C GLU A 55 -1.39 -14.18 -16.65
N HIS A 56 -1.88 -13.69 -15.50
CA HIS A 56 -3.22 -13.11 -15.39
C HIS A 56 -3.28 -11.64 -15.86
N ILE A 57 -2.13 -11.04 -16.21
CA ILE A 57 -2.06 -9.67 -16.72
C ILE A 57 -1.89 -9.72 -18.24
N LEU A 58 -3.02 -9.68 -18.94
CA LEU A 58 -3.06 -9.97 -20.38
C LEU A 58 -2.57 -8.82 -21.27
N ALA A 59 -2.75 -7.57 -20.85
CA ALA A 59 -2.36 -6.39 -21.65
C ALA A 59 -2.27 -5.12 -20.77
N PRO A 60 -1.17 -4.90 -20.03
CA PRO A 60 -1.06 -3.75 -19.12
C PRO A 60 -0.86 -2.41 -19.87
N GLY A 61 -0.51 -2.44 -21.16
CA GLY A 61 -0.16 -1.23 -21.91
C GLY A 61 1.01 -0.49 -21.24
N ASN A 62 0.83 0.80 -20.96
CA ASN A 62 1.80 1.64 -20.25
C ASN A 62 1.54 1.73 -18.74
N ILE A 63 0.57 0.98 -18.21
CA ILE A 63 0.25 1.00 -16.78
C ILE A 63 1.27 0.13 -16.04
N PRO A 64 1.95 0.65 -15.01
CA PRO A 64 2.92 -0.12 -14.24
C PRO A 64 2.26 -1.31 -13.54
N VAL A 65 2.96 -2.44 -13.53
CA VAL A 65 2.60 -3.63 -12.76
C VAL A 65 3.57 -3.76 -11.60
N VAL A 66 3.06 -3.71 -10.37
CA VAL A 66 3.86 -3.78 -9.14
C VAL A 66 3.52 -5.06 -8.37
N GLN A 67 4.54 -5.86 -8.08
CA GLN A 67 4.41 -6.98 -7.15
C GLN A 67 4.35 -6.45 -5.72
N SER A 68 3.32 -6.83 -4.97
CA SER A 68 3.19 -6.50 -3.56
C SER A 68 3.01 -7.77 -2.71
N ASP A 69 3.16 -7.60 -1.40
CA ASP A 69 3.07 -8.67 -0.41
C ASP A 69 1.66 -8.86 0.16
N ARG A 70 0.65 -8.19 -0.41
CA ARG A 70 -0.75 -8.42 -0.02
C ARG A 70 -1.21 -9.82 -0.44
N GLY A 71 -2.18 -10.37 0.29
CA GLY A 71 -2.91 -11.55 -0.17
C GLY A 71 -3.74 -11.27 -1.43
N GLY A 72 -4.19 -12.37 -2.07
CA GLY A 72 -4.93 -12.37 -3.34
C GLY A 72 -4.07 -12.46 -4.58
#